data_AF-A0A1I7CKZ9-F1
#
_entry.id   AF-A0A1I7CKZ9-F1
#
_cell.length_a   1.000
_cell.length_b   1.000
_cell.length_c   1.000
_cell.angle_alpha   90.00
_cell.angle_beta   90.00
_cell.angle_gamma   90.00
#
_symmetry.space_group_name_H-M   'P 1'
#
loop_
_entity.id
_entity.type
_entity.pdbx_description
1 polymer ?
#
loop_
_entity_poly.entity_id
_entity_poly.type
_entity_poly.pdbx_seq_one_letter_code
_entity_poly.pdbx_strand_id
1 'polypeptide(L)'
;MAAKRNPGALAGATGAGTPIHATADGTRNIARKSRGGTPYRITSGNGDPFRIVVTGRDRWALEQLRKAGAQGCTPFKNPAPRWSAYVFNLRELGVRIETITELHGGEFSGHHARYVLRSGVSPDWKGGAE
;
A
#
# COMPACT_ATOMS: atom_id res chain seq x y z
N MET A 1 7.60 10.09 -55.03
CA MET A 1 6.18 9.75 -55.29
C MET A 1 5.84 8.43 -54.63
N ALA A 2 4.60 8.31 -54.16
CA ALA A 2 3.91 7.10 -53.68
C ALA A 2 4.26 6.58 -52.27
N ALA A 3 3.54 7.15 -51.29
CA ALA A 3 3.24 6.51 -50.02
C ALA A 3 2.37 5.27 -50.25
N LYS A 4 2.72 4.14 -49.62
CA LYS A 4 1.85 2.95 -49.57
C LYS A 4 1.36 2.76 -48.14
N ARG A 5 0.11 3.16 -47.94
CA ARG A 5 -0.72 2.88 -46.75
C ARG A 5 -0.75 1.37 -46.52
N ASN A 6 -0.78 0.96 -45.24
CA ASN A 6 -1.53 -0.22 -44.85
C ASN A 6 -2.42 0.09 -43.63
N PRO A 7 -3.69 -0.34 -43.67
CA PRO A 7 -4.72 0.01 -42.70
C PRO A 7 -4.86 -1.09 -41.63
N GLY A 8 -4.94 -0.70 -40.37
CA GLY A 8 -5.27 -1.59 -39.27
C GLY A 8 -6.17 -0.85 -38.30
N ALA A 9 -7.47 -1.11 -38.39
CA ALA A 9 -8.52 -0.44 -37.64
C ALA A 9 -8.45 -0.74 -36.15
N LEU A 10 -8.88 0.24 -35.35
CA LEU A 10 -9.87 0.13 -34.25
C LEU A 10 -10.01 1.55 -33.68
N ALA A 11 -10.95 2.34 -34.19
CA ALA A 11 -12.31 2.45 -33.62
C ALA A 11 -12.25 2.88 -32.15
N GLY A 12 -12.46 4.17 -31.94
CA GLY A 12 -12.45 4.80 -30.63
C GLY A 12 -13.59 4.34 -29.73
N ALA A 13 -13.34 4.45 -28.44
CA ALA A 13 -14.36 4.65 -27.44
C ALA A 13 -14.01 5.92 -26.67
N THR A 14 -14.78 6.95 -26.95
CA THR A 14 -14.90 8.22 -26.25
C THR A 14 -15.23 8.01 -24.77
N GLY A 15 -14.49 8.69 -23.89
CA GLY A 15 -14.86 8.88 -22.49
C GLY A 15 -14.38 10.27 -22.05
N ALA A 16 -15.33 11.16 -21.82
CA ALA A 16 -15.16 12.59 -21.57
C ALA A 16 -14.19 12.88 -20.41
N GLY A 17 -13.03 13.46 -20.72
CA GLY A 17 -12.22 14.17 -19.74
C GLY A 17 -12.79 15.57 -19.54
N THR A 18 -13.39 15.83 -18.38
CA THR A 18 -13.71 17.21 -17.96
C THR A 18 -12.40 18.00 -17.87
N PRO A 19 -12.30 19.19 -18.49
CA PRO A 19 -11.10 20.00 -18.36
C PRO A 19 -11.00 20.52 -16.92
N ILE A 20 -9.94 20.13 -16.21
CA ILE A 20 -9.59 20.75 -14.94
C ILE A 20 -8.97 22.12 -15.23
N HIS A 21 -9.79 23.18 -15.15
CA HIS A 21 -9.28 24.55 -15.11
C HIS A 21 -8.53 24.74 -13.78
N ALA A 22 -7.22 24.94 -13.86
CA ALA A 22 -6.41 25.34 -12.72
C ALA A 22 -6.59 26.84 -12.50
N THR A 23 -7.25 27.23 -11.41
CA THR A 23 -7.15 28.60 -10.87
C THR A 23 -6.28 28.57 -9.63
N ALA A 24 -5.34 29.52 -9.59
CA ALA A 24 -4.45 29.75 -8.47
C ALA A 24 -5.22 30.33 -7.28
N ASP A 25 -4.71 29.99 -6.10
CA ASP A 25 -5.11 30.46 -4.77
C ASP A 25 -6.33 29.78 -4.13
N GLY A 26 -6.19 29.45 -2.84
CA GLY A 26 -7.22 28.80 -2.04
C GLY A 26 -6.79 27.44 -1.49
N THR A 27 -6.34 27.45 -0.24
CA THR A 27 -6.20 26.32 0.69
C THR A 27 -7.10 25.13 0.32
N ARG A 28 -6.48 24.00 -0.08
CA ARG A 28 -7.19 22.76 -0.38
C ARG A 28 -7.74 22.18 0.93
N ASN A 29 -8.91 22.63 1.34
CA ASN A 29 -9.66 22.00 2.42
C ASN A 29 -10.28 20.70 1.87
N ILE A 30 -9.44 19.69 1.70
CA ILE A 30 -9.90 18.32 1.45
C ILE A 30 -10.49 17.79 2.76
N ALA A 31 -11.76 18.12 3.01
CA ALA A 31 -12.57 17.47 4.02
C ALA A 31 -12.73 15.98 3.64
N ARG A 32 -11.69 15.19 3.94
CA ARG A 32 -11.66 13.75 3.69
C ARG A 32 -12.63 13.13 4.70
N LYS A 33 -13.82 12.73 4.23
CA LYS A 33 -14.78 11.95 4.99
C LYS A 33 -14.02 10.82 5.69
N SER A 34 -13.90 10.89 7.01
CA SER A 34 -13.25 9.88 7.84
C SER A 34 -13.98 8.56 7.63
N ARG A 35 -13.45 7.69 6.77
CA ARG A 35 -13.82 6.28 6.80
C ARG A 35 -13.14 5.74 8.05
N GLY A 36 -13.94 5.38 9.06
CA GLY A 36 -13.49 4.90 10.36
C GLY A 36 -12.30 3.95 10.21
N GLY A 37 -11.13 4.40 10.65
CA GLY A 37 -9.93 3.57 10.61
C GLY A 37 -9.93 2.56 11.72
N THR A 38 -9.19 1.48 11.50
CA THR A 38 -9.02 0.45 12.50
C THR A 38 -7.84 0.83 13.37
N PRO A 39 -8.05 0.95 14.69
CA PRO A 39 -6.97 1.21 15.62
C PRO A 39 -6.12 -0.04 15.86
N TYR A 40 -4.81 0.17 15.93
CA TYR A 40 -3.84 -0.86 16.30
C TYR A 40 -2.90 -0.31 17.36
N ARG A 41 -2.54 -1.17 18.31
CA ARG A 41 -1.46 -0.92 19.27
C ARG A 41 -0.17 -1.47 18.71
N ILE A 42 0.86 -0.64 18.70
CA ILE A 42 2.20 -0.96 18.21
C ILE A 42 3.13 -1.03 19.40
N THR A 43 3.87 -2.13 19.52
CA THR A 43 4.96 -2.30 20.49
C THR A 43 6.27 -2.42 19.72
N SER A 44 7.25 -1.62 20.08
CA SER A 44 8.64 -1.82 19.63
C SER A 44 9.44 -2.22 20.85
N GLY A 45 10.33 -3.21 20.72
CA GLY A 45 11.00 -3.84 21.87
C GLY A 45 11.74 -2.89 22.84
N ASN A 46 11.99 -1.64 22.45
CA ASN A 46 12.77 -0.66 23.23
C ASN A 46 12.01 0.64 23.53
N GLY A 47 10.69 0.71 23.32
CA GLY A 47 9.95 1.97 23.50
C GLY A 47 8.51 1.76 23.94
N ASP A 48 7.89 2.84 24.43
CA ASP A 48 6.51 2.81 24.89
C ASP A 48 5.54 2.43 23.76
N PRO A 49 4.53 1.60 24.06
CA PRO A 49 3.51 1.27 23.09
C PRO A 49 2.75 2.52 22.64
N PHE A 50 2.50 2.63 21.34
CA PHE A 50 1.70 3.73 20.77
C PHE A 50 0.57 3.20 19.89
N ARG A 51 -0.40 4.06 19.59
CA ARG A 51 -1.60 3.70 18.80
C ARG A 51 -1.53 4.35 17.42
N ILE A 52 -1.87 3.57 16.40
CA ILE A 52 -2.07 4.08 15.04
C ILE A 52 -3.49 3.76 14.57
N VAL A 53 -3.98 4.51 13.60
CA VAL A 53 -5.28 4.28 12.96
C VAL A 53 -5.05 4.15 11.46
N VAL A 54 -5.30 2.96 10.91
CA VAL A 54 -5.07 2.67 9.49
C VAL A 54 -6.36 2.30 8.78
N THR A 55 -6.44 2.60 7.48
CA THR A 55 -7.63 2.34 6.64
C THR A 55 -7.21 1.69 5.33
N GLY A 56 -8.19 1.16 4.58
CA GLY A 56 -8.01 0.77 3.19
C GLY A 56 -6.86 -0.22 2.97
N ARG A 57 -5.98 0.11 2.01
CA ARG A 57 -4.87 -0.77 1.59
C ARG A 57 -3.71 -0.81 2.58
N ASP A 58 -3.49 0.26 3.35
CA ASP A 58 -2.47 0.27 4.41
C ASP A 58 -2.89 -0.65 5.56
N ARG A 59 -4.17 -0.63 5.94
CA ARG A 59 -4.74 -1.61 6.89
C ARG A 59 -4.58 -3.04 6.36
N TRP A 60 -4.94 -3.27 5.10
CA TRP A 60 -4.79 -4.59 4.50
C TRP A 60 -3.33 -5.07 4.54
N ALA A 61 -2.37 -4.22 4.15
CA ALA A 61 -0.95 -4.56 4.17
C ALA A 61 -0.46 -4.87 5.59
N LEU A 62 -0.85 -4.06 6.58
CA LEU A 62 -0.52 -4.29 7.99
C LEU A 62 -1.04 -5.65 8.47
N GLU A 63 -2.28 -6.01 8.11
CA GLU A 63 -2.87 -7.28 8.50
C GLU A 63 -2.17 -8.48 7.83
N GLN A 64 -1.80 -8.35 6.55
CA GLN A 64 -1.03 -9.39 5.87
C GLN A 64 0.35 -9.58 6.50
N LEU A 65 1.03 -8.49 6.88
CA LEU A 65 2.30 -8.55 7.60
C LEU A 65 2.15 -9.18 8.98
N ARG A 66 1.08 -8.83 9.72
CA ARG A 66 0.77 -9.41 11.03
C ARG A 66 0.52 -10.91 10.94
N LYS A 67 -0.23 -11.37 9.93
CA LYS A 67 -0.49 -12.80 9.67
C LYS A 67 0.76 -13.55 9.23
N ALA A 68 1.62 -12.93 8.42
CA ALA A 68 2.87 -13.53 7.98
C ALA A 68 3.92 -13.62 9.10
N GLY A 69 3.85 -12.72 10.09
CA GLY A 69 4.76 -12.68 11.23
C GLY A 69 6.23 -12.63 10.79
N ALA A 70 7.06 -13.46 11.43
CA ALA A 70 8.50 -13.54 11.14
C ALA A 70 8.82 -14.06 9.73
N GLN A 71 7.90 -14.80 9.08
CA GLN A 71 8.10 -15.26 7.71
C GLN A 71 8.11 -14.08 6.72
N GLY A 72 7.41 -13.00 7.05
CA GLY A 72 7.27 -11.83 6.19
C GLY A 72 6.40 -12.10 4.94
N CYS A 73 6.09 -11.02 4.24
CA CYS A 73 5.28 -11.06 3.04
C CYS A 73 6.11 -10.70 1.81
N THR A 74 6.03 -11.53 0.78
CA THR A 74 6.57 -11.22 -0.56
C THR A 74 5.44 -10.83 -1.49
N PRO A 75 5.66 -9.86 -2.42
CA PRO A 75 4.69 -9.52 -3.45
C PRO A 75 4.24 -10.73 -4.29
N PHE A 76 5.08 -11.76 -4.40
CA PHE A 76 4.77 -13.01 -5.10
C PHE A 76 3.64 -13.80 -4.43
N LYS A 77 3.67 -13.94 -3.09
CA LYS A 77 2.66 -14.72 -2.36
C LYS A 77 1.33 -13.99 -2.21
N ASN A 78 1.38 -12.66 -2.10
CA ASN A 78 0.20 -11.82 -1.95
C ASN A 78 0.27 -10.66 -2.95
N PRO A 79 -0.15 -10.86 -4.21
CA PRO A 79 -0.01 -9.84 -5.24
C PRO A 79 -0.86 -8.62 -4.88
N ALA A 80 -0.19 -7.49 -4.69
CA ALA A 80 -0.81 -6.18 -4.65
C ALA A 80 0.08 -5.18 -5.40
N PRO A 81 -0.51 -4.24 -6.16
CA PRO A 81 0.24 -3.43 -7.12
C PRO A 81 1.25 -2.45 -6.50
N ARG A 82 1.20 -2.19 -5.17
CA ARG A 82 2.01 -1.13 -4.54
C ARG A 82 2.47 -1.44 -3.11
N TRP A 83 3.02 -2.64 -2.88
CA TRP A 83 3.53 -3.04 -1.55
C TRP A 83 4.52 -2.03 -0.94
N SER A 84 5.46 -1.53 -1.74
CA SER A 84 6.45 -0.56 -1.29
C SER A 84 5.81 0.72 -0.76
N ALA A 85 4.75 1.22 -1.41
CA ALA A 85 4.03 2.41 -0.97
C ALA A 85 3.28 2.19 0.35
N TYR A 86 2.61 1.05 0.52
CA TYR A 86 1.92 0.75 1.78
C TYR A 86 2.90 0.59 2.94
N VAL A 87 4.03 -0.08 2.70
CA VAL A 87 5.10 -0.23 3.69
C VAL A 87 5.72 1.12 4.03
N PHE A 88 5.92 2.00 3.04
CA PHE A 88 6.39 3.36 3.27
C PHE A 88 5.44 4.12 4.21
N ASN A 89 4.14 4.16 3.91
CA ASN A 89 3.14 4.81 4.75
C ASN A 89 3.13 4.24 6.19
N LEU A 90 3.20 2.91 6.34
CA LEU A 90 3.21 2.26 7.65
C LEU A 90 4.47 2.61 8.46
N ARG A 91 5.62 2.79 7.79
CA ARG A 91 6.86 3.24 8.43
C ARG A 91 6.78 4.69 8.89
N GLU A 92 6.14 5.57 8.12
CA GLU A 92 5.88 6.96 8.57
C GLU A 92 5.00 7.01 9.82
N LEU A 93 4.10 6.03 9.98
CA LEU A 93 3.31 5.83 11.20
C LEU A 93 4.10 5.18 12.35
N GLY A 94 5.40 4.92 12.19
CA GLY A 94 6.28 4.37 13.22
C GLY A 94 6.32 2.84 13.30
N VAL A 95 5.63 2.12 12.42
CA VAL A 95 5.67 0.65 12.39
C VAL A 95 7.03 0.18 11.88
N ARG A 96 7.75 -0.61 12.66
CA ARG A 96 9.05 -1.18 12.25
C ARG A 96 8.82 -2.35 11.30
N ILE A 97 9.08 -2.11 10.02
CA ILE A 97 9.02 -3.11 8.96
C ILE A 97 10.39 -3.15 8.30
N GLU A 98 11.00 -4.33 8.26
CA GLU A 98 12.25 -4.57 7.53
C GLU A 98 11.98 -4.97 6.09
N THR A 99 12.85 -4.56 5.17
CA THR A 99 12.86 -5.04 3.79
C THR A 99 14.10 -5.90 3.59
N ILE A 100 13.90 -7.18 3.34
CA ILE A 100 14.94 -8.13 2.96
C ILE A 100 14.89 -8.28 1.43
N THR A 101 16.03 -8.11 0.77
CA THR A 101 16.14 -8.36 -0.67
C THR A 101 16.35 -9.85 -0.89
N GLU A 102 15.40 -10.52 -1.52
CA GLU A 102 15.48 -11.95 -1.87
C GLU A 102 15.75 -12.13 -3.36
N LEU A 103 16.74 -12.93 -3.69
CA LEU A 103 17.02 -13.36 -5.06
C LEU A 103 16.00 -14.43 -5.47
N HIS A 104 15.45 -14.33 -6.68
CA HIS A 104 14.66 -15.38 -7.31
C HIS A 104 15.32 -15.81 -8.61
N GLY A 105 15.44 -17.14 -8.81
CA GLY A 105 16.00 -17.75 -10.02
C GLY A 105 14.95 -18.06 -11.08
N GLY A 106 15.33 -18.81 -12.11
CA GLY A 106 14.47 -19.19 -13.24
C GLY A 106 14.67 -18.31 -14.47
N GLU A 107 13.83 -18.51 -15.49
CA GLU A 107 13.91 -17.81 -16.79
C GLU A 107 13.77 -16.28 -16.65
N PHE A 108 13.11 -15.83 -15.59
CA PHE A 108 12.99 -14.42 -15.20
C PHE A 108 13.67 -14.18 -13.84
N SER A 109 14.98 -14.42 -13.79
CA SER A 109 15.77 -14.19 -12.57
C SER A 109 15.80 -12.71 -12.19
N GLY A 110 15.78 -12.42 -10.90
CA GLY A 110 15.82 -11.05 -10.39
C GLY A 110 15.77 -10.99 -8.87
N HIS A 111 15.49 -9.82 -8.33
CA HIS A 111 15.36 -9.62 -6.88
C HIS A 111 13.96 -9.12 -6.55
N HIS A 112 13.41 -9.54 -5.43
CA HIS A 112 12.18 -8.99 -4.89
C HIS A 112 12.31 -8.72 -3.40
N ALA A 113 11.51 -7.78 -2.91
CA ALA A 113 11.45 -7.47 -1.49
C ALA A 113 10.61 -8.51 -0.73
N ARG A 114 11.12 -8.96 0.41
CA ARG A 114 10.34 -9.55 1.50
C ARG A 114 10.22 -8.53 2.62
N TYR A 115 8.99 -8.26 3.03
CA TYR A 115 8.69 -7.33 4.11
C TYR A 115 8.42 -8.09 5.40
N VAL A 116 9.21 -7.84 6.45
CA VAL A 116 9.09 -8.52 7.74
C VAL A 116 8.67 -7.53 8.81
N LEU A 117 7.60 -7.86 9.53
CA LEU A 117 7.13 -7.05 10.64
C LEU A 117 8.04 -7.27 11.86
N ARG A 118 8.62 -6.18 12.38
CA ARG A 118 9.51 -6.20 13.56
C ARG A 118 8.85 -5.61 14.80
N SER A 119 7.84 -4.76 14.64
CA SER A 119 6.99 -4.33 15.75
C SER A 119 5.97 -5.40 16.12
N GLY A 120 5.63 -5.51 17.40
CA GLY A 120 4.39 -6.17 17.80
C GLY A 120 3.20 -5.30 17.38
N VAL A 121 2.19 -5.93 16.78
CA VAL A 121 1.00 -5.23 16.27
C VAL A 121 -0.24 -6.01 16.69
N SER A 122 -1.10 -5.38 17.47
CA SER A 122 -2.35 -5.98 17.92
C SER A 122 -3.52 -5.04 17.61
N PRO A 123 -4.67 -5.57 17.14
CA PRO A 123 -5.89 -4.78 17.04
C PRO A 123 -6.23 -4.15 18.40
N ASP A 124 -6.47 -2.85 18.41
CA ASP A 124 -6.83 -2.10 19.63
C ASP A 124 -8.34 -1.86 19.64
N TRP A 125 -9.09 -2.96 19.66
CA TRP A 125 -10.55 -2.92 19.72
C TRP A 125 -10.98 -2.40 21.10
N LYS A 126 -11.78 -1.33 21.11
CA LYS A 126 -12.60 -0.98 22.27
C LYS A 126 -14.02 -1.49 21.97
N GLY A 127 -14.45 -2.57 22.62
CA GLY A 127 -15.84 -3.05 22.59
C GLY A 127 -16.14 -4.17 21.57
N GLY A 128 -16.71 -5.25 22.08
CA GLY A 128 -16.73 -6.61 21.53
C GLY A 128 -16.99 -7.54 22.71
N ALA A 129 -18.26 -7.63 23.09
CA ALA A 129 -18.75 -8.35 24.26
C ALA A 129 -18.29 -9.83 24.29
N GLU A 130 -18.28 -10.36 25.51
CA GLU A 130 -18.29 -11.78 25.89
C GLU A 130 -19.07 -12.68 24.92
#